data_AF-A0A180FIP4-F1
#
_entry.id   AF-A0A180FIP4-F1
#
_cell.length_a   1.000
_cell.length_b   1.000
_cell.length_c   1.000
_cell.angle_alpha   90.00
_cell.angle_beta   90.00
_cell.angle_gamma   90.00
#
_symmetry.space_group_name_H-M   'P 1'
#
loop_
_entity.id
_entity.type
_entity.pdbx_description
1 polymer ?
#
loop_
_entity_poly.entity_id
_entity_poly.type
_entity_poly.pdbx_seq_one_letter_code
_entity_poly.pdbx_strand_id
1 'polypeptide(L)' 'MKNSEYHRKLVADGWLFIRQAGSHRTYEKNGEKITVPFHNSKELGKGLHRALKKVVGF' A
#
# COMPACT_ATOMS: atom_id res chain seq x y z
N MET A 1 -10.73 1.95 -5.72
CA MET A 1 -10.36 2.36 -4.35
C MET A 1 -9.37 3.49 -4.47
N LYS A 2 -9.54 4.54 -3.67
CA LYS A 2 -8.60 5.66 -3.73
C LYS A 2 -7.23 5.25 -3.19
N ASN A 3 -6.18 5.83 -3.76
CA ASN A 3 -4.82 5.54 -3.33
C ASN A 3 -4.67 5.80 -1.80
N SER A 4 -5.14 6.94 -1.32
CA SER A 4 -5.17 7.29 0.12
C SER A 4 -5.99 6.35 1.00
N GLU A 5 -7.07 5.75 0.49
CA GLU A 5 -7.85 4.75 1.23
C GLU A 5 -7.06 3.46 1.43
N TYR A 6 -6.32 3.04 0.42
CA TYR A 6 -5.51 1.83 0.50
C TYR A 6 -4.39 1.97 1.54
N HIS A 7 -3.69 3.10 1.57
CA HIS A 7 -2.69 3.38 2.59
C HIS A 7 -3.27 3.43 4.01
N ARG A 8 -4.49 3.95 4.18
CA ARG A 8 -5.20 3.90 5.47
C ARG A 8 -5.53 2.47 5.89
N LYS A 9 -5.97 1.63 4.94
CA LYS A 9 -6.23 0.20 5.20
C LYS A 9 -4.97 -0.56 5.60
N LEU A 10 -3.84 -0.30 4.95
CA LEU A 10 -2.55 -0.89 5.33
C LEU A 10 -2.22 -0.60 6.80
N VAL A 11 -2.26 0.67 7.19
CA VAL A 11 -1.96 1.07 8.56
C VAL A 11 -2.96 0.46 9.56
N ALA A 12 -4.26 0.44 9.22
CA ALA A 12 -5.28 -0.20 10.05
C ALA A 12 -5.11 -1.73 10.17
N ASP A 13 -4.57 -2.38 9.13
CA ASP A 13 -4.20 -3.80 9.13
C ASP A 13 -2.89 -4.07 9.90
N GLY A 14 -2.23 -3.04 10.44
CA GLY A 14 -1.00 -3.18 11.23
C GLY A 14 0.29 -3.14 10.41
N TRP A 15 0.24 -2.67 9.16
CA TRP A 15 1.45 -2.37 8.40
C TRP A 15 2.08 -1.07 8.87
N LEU A 16 3.34 -1.15 9.27
CA LEU A 16 4.13 -0.03 9.73
C LEU A 16 4.72 0.72 8.54
N PHE A 17 4.50 2.04 8.48
CA PHE A 17 5.15 2.87 7.48
C PHE A 17 6.64 3.01 7.81
N ILE A 18 7.50 2.66 6.86
CA ILE A 18 8.95 2.70 7.05
C ILE A 18 9.56 3.95 6.43
N ARG A 19 9.24 4.20 5.16
CA ARG A 19 9.77 5.36 4.42
C ARG A 19 8.95 5.67 3.19
N GLN A 20 9.15 6.86 2.66
CA GLN A 20 8.69 7.26 1.33
C GLN A 20 9.89 7.67 0.47
N ALA A 21 9.96 7.15 -0.74
CA ALA A 21 10.94 7.55 -1.75
C ALA A 21 10.17 8.02 -2.98
N GLY A 22 10.17 9.33 -3.23
CA GLY A 22 9.34 9.95 -4.25
C GLY A 22 7.85 9.62 -4.06
N SER A 23 7.24 9.08 -5.10
CA SER A 23 5.83 8.65 -5.11
C SER A 23 5.61 7.21 -4.64
N HIS A 24 6.54 6.61 -3.89
CA HIS A 24 6.39 5.24 -3.39
C HIS A 24 6.57 5.19 -1.87
N ARG A 25 5.65 4.52 -1.18
CA ARG A 25 5.69 4.28 0.26
C ARG A 25 6.01 2.82 0.55
N THR A 26 6.96 2.59 1.43
CA THR A 26 7.32 1.25 1.91
C THR A 26 6.69 1.00 3.26
N TYR A 27 6.12 -0.19 3.42
CA TYR A 27 5.52 -0.67 4.65
C TYR A 27 6.12 -2.01 5.06
N GLU A 28 6.11 -2.30 6.36
CA GLU A 28 6.56 -3.57 6.93
C GLU A 28 5.51 -4.15 7.89
N LYS A 29 5.33 -5.47 7.85
CA LYS A 29 4.53 -6.24 8.82
C LYS A 29 5.13 -7.63 8.94
N ASN A 30 5.41 -8.09 10.16
CA ASN A 30 5.95 -9.43 10.44
C ASN A 30 7.22 -9.80 9.62
N GLY A 31 8.10 -8.84 9.36
CA GLY A 31 9.32 -9.04 8.56
C GLY A 31 9.10 -8.99 7.04
N GLU A 32 7.86 -8.91 6.56
CA GLU A 32 7.55 -8.70 5.15
C GLU A 32 7.51 -7.21 4.81
N LYS A 33 8.08 -6.84 3.65
CA LYS A 33 8.10 -5.47 3.15
C LYS A 33 7.35 -5.35 1.83
N ILE A 34 6.46 -4.38 1.75
CA ILE A 34 5.78 -4.01 0.50
C ILE A 34 6.04 -2.56 0.15
N THR A 35 6.11 -2.25 -1.14
CA THR A 35 6.20 -0.88 -1.64
C THR A 35 4.99 -0.58 -2.50
N VAL A 36 4.28 0.49 -2.16
CA VAL A 36 3.00 0.86 -2.76
C VAL A 36 3.11 2.28 -3.32
N PRO A 37 2.74 2.51 -4.59
CA PRO A 37 2.75 3.83 -5.17
C PRO A 37 1.73 4.74 -4.48
N PHE A 38 2.14 5.95 -4.16
CA PHE A 38 1.40 7.07 -3.58
C PHE A 38 1.59 8.32 -4.47
N HIS A 39 0.74 8.47 -5.48
CA HIS A 39 0.69 9.65 -6.34
C HIS A 39 -0.75 10.17 -6.48
N ASN A 40 -0.90 11.39 -7.01
CA ASN A 40 -2.17 12.11 -7.14
C ASN A 40 -3.23 11.43 -8.03
N SER A 41 -3.00 10.21 -8.53
CA SER A 41 -4.06 9.43 -9.14
C SER A 41 -5.14 9.18 -8.10
N LYS A 42 -6.38 9.53 -8.44
CA LYS A 42 -7.52 9.31 -7.56
C LYS A 42 -7.73 7.83 -7.27
N GLU A 43 -7.25 6.92 -8.11
CA GLU A 43 -7.47 5.47 -7.96
C GLU A 43 -6.19 4.63 -8.15
N LEU A 44 -6.14 3.51 -7.43
CA LEU A 44 -5.22 2.40 -7.72
C LEU A 44 -5.75 1.58 -8.89
N GLY A 45 -4.89 1.29 -9.88
CA GLY A 45 -5.25 0.42 -11.00
C GLY A 45 -5.69 -0.97 -10.53
N LYS A 46 -6.70 -1.55 -11.20
CA LYS A 46 -7.30 -2.84 -10.81
C LYS A 46 -6.28 -3.99 -10.70
N GLY A 47 -5.29 -4.02 -11.59
CA GLY A 47 -4.22 -5.04 -11.57
C GLY A 47 -3.34 -4.93 -10.31
N LEU A 48 -2.90 -3.71 -10.00
CA LEU A 48 -2.10 -3.44 -8.80
C LEU A 48 -2.89 -3.75 -7.52
N HIS A 49 -4.17 -3.38 -7.47
CA HIS A 49 -5.02 -3.71 -6.34
C HIS A 49 -5.14 -5.24 -6.12
N ARG A 50 -5.31 -6.02 -7.20
CA ARG A 50 -5.35 -7.49 -7.11
C ARG A 50 -4.03 -8.09 -6.64
N ALA A 51 -2.90 -7.59 -7.15
CA ALA A 51 -1.58 -8.06 -6.75
C ALA A 51 -1.33 -7.78 -5.26
N LEU A 52 -1.60 -6.56 -4.82
CA LEU A 52 -1.40 -6.17 -3.43
C LEU A 52 -2.38 -6.88 -2.47
N LYS A 53 -3.61 -7.16 -2.90
CA LYS A 53 -4.56 -7.96 -2.11
C LYS A 53 -4.05 -9.38 -1.82
N LYS A 54 -3.33 -10.00 -2.76
CA LYS A 54 -2.74 -11.33 -2.55
C LYS A 54 -1.62 -11.33 -1.51
N VAL A 55 -0.82 -10.27 -1.49
CA VAL A 55 0.28 -10.14 -0.53
C VAL A 55 -0.26 -9.78 0.85
N VAL A 56 -1.22 -8.86 0.90
CA VAL A 56 -1.64 -8.27 2.17
C VAL A 56 -2.82 -8.98 2.83
N GLY A 57 -3.64 -9.69 2.05
CA GLY A 57 -4.63 -10.62 2.60
C GLY A 57 -5.99 -10.03 3.00
N PHE A 58 -6.30 -8.76 2.67
CA PHE A 58 -7.62 -8.13 2.95
C PHE A 58 -8.52 -7.94 1.73
#